data_AF-A0A1D3TZE7-F1
#
_entry.id   AF-A0A1D3TZE7-F1
#
_cell.length_a   1.000
_cell.length_b   1.000
_cell.length_c   1.000
_cell.angle_alpha   90.00
_cell.angle_beta   90.00
_cell.angle_gamma   90.00
#
_symmetry.space_group_name_H-M   'P 1'
#
loop_
_entity.id
_entity.type
_entity.pdbx_description
1 polymer ?
#
loop_
_entity_poly.entity_id
_entity_poly.type
_entity_poly.pdbx_seq_one_letter_code
_entity_poly.pdbx_strand_id
1 'polypeptide(L)'
;MKKKSGLRFLRYRNLTQELAKYGYEYTLKRALAAYGMIVLMAVVFGLLYKLEIPYIAAIGSIGAAFFPMVILQTMKGRYHTTMFSLANNYMEQFLYSFKRNGTVLNALLETAAIFDEGMLHETLEKAIGHIQYATDSEDPEREALDLLGEFFCCERIDAIHSFVIGAQRRGGDAGGSIALLAKNRAMWADRVSNLQKEYQIVKRNIVIALAATLLICILPLYLLGGELDISSVPLCQISAVLLIGFCMLIYVKADKKLCRSWIEREADSTGIGKKYIQVRDYDEAREAKISRRMAVIPAVLFIGGFVHFKMFAILVAGIVVVLFFLNQHKIGHNLARKKVEREIEKQFPAWLMEVALLLQTDNVQMAIRKSMDSAPEVLVYALENLVNQLEEDPNSIEPYHRFLKEYRNPDVQSAMKMLYALSSGNAGDVTRQVEELIDRNNAMMDKSERLEQEDKIAGMKIYILLPSLLASLKLIVDMALLLVVFLQNLTFGM
;
A
#
# COMPACT_ATOMS: atom_id res chain seq x y z
N MET A 1 7.55 5.77 12.32
CA MET A 1 8.09 7.12 12.00
C MET A 1 7.15 8.24 12.45
N LYS A 2 7.58 9.20 13.29
CA LYS A 2 6.77 10.35 13.74
C LYS A 2 6.31 11.21 12.55
N LYS A 3 5.03 11.55 12.51
CA LYS A 3 4.34 12.34 11.47
C LYS A 3 4.90 13.78 11.45
N LYS A 4 6.03 14.01 10.77
CA LYS A 4 6.65 15.34 10.65
C LYS A 4 5.76 16.26 9.79
N SER A 5 5.44 17.43 10.32
CA SER A 5 4.59 18.45 9.64
C SER A 5 5.22 18.92 8.34
N GLY A 6 4.43 18.94 7.25
CA GLY A 6 4.88 19.31 5.90
C GLY A 6 5.48 20.73 5.80
N LEU A 7 5.08 21.62 6.71
CA LEU A 7 5.56 23.01 6.78
C LEU A 7 7.08 23.11 7.04
N ARG A 8 7.71 22.09 7.64
CA ARG A 8 9.15 22.09 7.94
C ARG A 8 10.01 22.08 6.68
N PHE A 9 9.50 21.56 5.57
CA PHE A 9 10.22 21.43 4.30
C PHE A 9 10.19 22.69 3.43
N LEU A 10 9.41 23.72 3.83
CA LEU A 10 9.44 25.04 3.19
C LEU A 10 10.81 25.73 3.34
N ARG A 11 11.56 25.38 4.39
CA ARG A 11 12.91 25.92 4.60
C ARG A 11 13.92 25.17 3.73
N TYR A 12 14.56 25.88 2.80
CA TYR A 12 15.55 25.35 1.85
C TYR A 12 16.58 24.40 2.51
N ARG A 13 17.15 24.78 3.66
CA ARG A 13 18.15 23.96 4.37
C ARG A 13 17.62 22.59 4.85
N ASN A 14 16.36 22.52 5.26
CA ASN A 14 15.76 21.24 5.68
C ASN A 14 15.44 20.37 4.46
N LEU A 15 15.07 20.98 3.33
CA LEU A 15 14.81 20.28 2.08
C LEU A 15 16.11 19.71 1.50
N THR A 16 17.19 20.49 1.47
CA THR A 16 18.50 20.01 0.99
C THR A 16 19.04 18.87 1.84
N GLN A 17 18.94 18.97 3.18
CA GLN A 17 19.37 17.89 4.09
C GLN A 17 18.56 16.61 3.91
N GLU A 18 17.25 16.69 3.68
CA GLU A 18 16.42 15.50 3.47
C GLU A 18 16.59 14.93 2.05
N LEU A 19 16.81 15.77 1.04
CA LEU A 19 17.11 15.34 -0.34
C LEU A 19 18.49 14.69 -0.45
N ALA A 20 19.47 15.14 0.32
CA ALA A 20 20.80 14.54 0.39
C ALA A 20 20.74 13.08 0.85
N LYS A 21 19.79 12.72 1.74
CA LYS A 21 19.56 11.32 2.16
C LYS A 21 19.11 10.41 1.02
N TYR A 22 18.56 10.98 -0.04
CA TYR A 22 18.12 10.25 -1.24
C TYR A 22 19.13 10.40 -2.40
N GLY A 23 20.37 10.85 -2.11
CA GLY A 23 21.43 11.00 -3.10
C GLY A 23 21.23 12.18 -4.07
N TYR A 24 20.38 13.15 -3.73
CA TYR A 24 20.09 14.29 -4.60
C TYR A 24 20.72 15.59 -4.08
N GLU A 25 21.69 16.12 -4.82
CA GLU A 25 22.24 17.45 -4.58
C GLU A 25 21.33 18.54 -5.17
N TYR A 26 20.63 19.25 -4.29
CA TYR A 26 19.70 20.30 -4.68
C TYR A 26 20.40 21.67 -4.75
N THR A 27 20.97 21.98 -5.92
CA THR A 27 21.66 23.25 -6.18
C THR A 27 20.71 24.46 -6.20
N LEU A 28 21.17 25.61 -5.69
CA LEU A 28 20.41 26.87 -5.65
C LEU A 28 19.86 27.31 -7.02
N LYS A 29 20.63 27.11 -8.10
CA LYS A 29 20.21 27.42 -9.49
C LYS A 29 18.97 26.62 -9.91
N ARG A 30 18.92 25.32 -9.56
CA ARG A 30 17.78 24.44 -9.87
C ARG A 30 16.55 24.83 -9.04
N ALA A 31 16.76 25.29 -7.81
CA ALA A 31 15.68 25.80 -6.97
C ALA A 31 15.03 27.04 -7.57
N LEU A 32 15.84 28.05 -7.92
CA LEU A 32 15.36 29.30 -8.52
C LEU A 32 14.63 29.06 -9.84
N ALA A 33 15.19 28.22 -10.72
CA ALA A 33 14.54 27.87 -11.98
C ALA A 33 13.16 27.23 -11.77
N ALA A 34 13.04 26.33 -10.78
CA ALA A 34 11.79 25.63 -10.54
C ALA A 34 10.71 26.50 -9.86
N TYR A 35 11.09 27.37 -8.92
CA TYR A 35 10.16 28.38 -8.39
C TYR A 35 9.74 29.38 -9.47
N GLY A 36 10.65 29.77 -10.38
CA GLY A 36 10.32 30.60 -11.54
C GLY A 36 9.28 29.94 -12.46
N MET A 37 9.41 28.62 -12.71
CA MET A 37 8.44 27.86 -13.49
C MET A 37 7.05 27.82 -12.81
N ILE A 38 6.98 27.74 -11.48
CA ILE A 38 5.70 27.78 -10.75
C ILE A 38 5.02 29.13 -10.89
N VAL A 39 5.79 30.22 -10.78
CA VAL A 39 5.26 31.58 -10.98
C VAL A 39 4.75 31.75 -12.40
N LEU A 40 5.50 31.27 -13.40
CA LEU A 40 5.06 31.29 -14.81
C LEU A 40 3.77 30.51 -15.00
N MET A 41 3.66 29.30 -14.45
CA MET A 41 2.44 28.48 -14.51
C MET A 41 1.26 29.15 -13.80
N ALA A 42 1.49 29.81 -12.66
CA ALA A 42 0.46 30.58 -11.95
C ALA A 42 -0.05 31.76 -12.79
N VAL A 43 0.84 32.46 -13.51
CA VAL A 43 0.46 33.53 -14.44
C VAL A 43 -0.35 32.98 -15.62
N VAL A 44 0.09 31.87 -16.23
CA VAL A 44 -0.63 31.23 -17.34
C VAL A 44 -2.05 30.83 -16.91
N PHE A 45 -2.19 30.10 -15.80
CA PHE A 45 -3.52 29.76 -15.29
C PHE A 45 -4.32 30.98 -14.83
N GLY A 46 -3.64 32.00 -14.27
CA GLY A 46 -4.23 33.29 -13.92
C GLY A 46 -4.92 33.96 -15.11
N LEU A 47 -4.20 34.06 -16.23
CA LEU A 47 -4.70 34.65 -17.48
C LEU A 47 -5.80 33.79 -18.11
N LEU A 48 -5.66 32.45 -18.09
CA LEU A 48 -6.68 31.54 -18.62
C LEU A 48 -8.00 31.62 -17.84
N TYR A 49 -7.97 31.87 -16.54
CA TYR A 49 -9.19 32.02 -15.73
C TYR A 49 -9.67 33.49 -15.63
N LYS A 50 -9.06 34.41 -16.38
CA LYS A 50 -9.33 35.87 -16.31
C LYS A 50 -9.28 36.41 -14.87
N LEU A 51 -8.31 35.94 -14.07
CA LEU A 51 -8.18 36.28 -12.66
C LEU A 51 -7.49 37.64 -12.46
N GLU A 52 -7.91 38.39 -11.45
CA GLU A 52 -7.18 39.59 -11.03
C GLU A 52 -5.85 39.23 -10.36
N ILE A 53 -4.91 40.18 -10.37
CA ILE A 53 -3.57 40.07 -9.79
C ILE A 53 -3.54 39.46 -8.36
N PRO A 54 -4.41 39.83 -7.40
CA PRO A 54 -4.38 39.22 -6.06
C PRO A 54 -4.60 37.71 -6.07
N TYR A 55 -5.45 37.20 -6.97
CA TYR A 55 -5.76 35.77 -7.07
C TYR A 55 -4.65 35.00 -7.78
N ILE A 56 -3.98 35.62 -8.76
CA ILE A 56 -2.77 35.06 -9.38
C ILE A 56 -1.66 34.91 -8.33
N ALA A 57 -1.47 35.92 -7.49
CA ALA A 57 -0.51 35.86 -6.39
C ALA A 57 -0.87 34.76 -5.36
N ALA A 58 -2.17 34.55 -5.09
CA ALA A 58 -2.63 33.47 -4.23
C ALA A 58 -2.30 32.08 -4.81
N ILE A 59 -2.51 31.85 -6.10
CA ILE A 59 -2.14 30.59 -6.79
C ILE A 59 -0.62 30.37 -6.73
N GLY A 60 0.17 31.41 -7.00
CA GLY A 60 1.63 31.34 -6.91
C GLY A 60 2.11 30.98 -5.50
N SER A 61 1.49 31.56 -4.48
CA SER A 61 1.79 31.28 -3.07
C SER A 61 1.46 29.83 -2.68
N ILE A 62 0.29 29.33 -3.12
CA ILE A 62 -0.13 27.94 -2.92
C ILE A 62 0.84 26.98 -3.62
N GLY A 63 1.20 27.25 -4.88
CA GLY A 63 2.16 26.46 -5.63
C GLY A 63 3.53 26.40 -4.97
N ALA A 64 4.04 27.54 -4.52
CA ALA A 64 5.31 27.63 -3.80
C ALA A 64 5.28 26.82 -2.48
N ALA A 65 4.15 26.80 -1.78
CA ALA A 65 3.99 26.04 -0.54
C ALA A 65 4.01 24.51 -0.77
N PHE A 66 3.39 24.03 -1.86
CA PHE A 66 3.34 22.60 -2.17
C PHE A 66 4.58 22.07 -2.89
N PHE A 67 5.37 22.93 -3.52
CA PHE A 67 6.49 22.53 -4.35
C PHE A 67 7.58 21.69 -3.64
N PRO A 68 8.09 22.06 -2.45
CA PRO A 68 9.06 21.24 -1.73
C PRO A 68 8.57 19.81 -1.49
N MET A 69 7.26 19.65 -1.28
CA MET A 69 6.64 18.37 -1.01
C MET A 69 6.60 17.49 -2.27
N VAL A 70 6.33 18.07 -3.44
CA VAL A 70 6.36 17.37 -4.74
C VAL A 70 7.77 16.89 -5.08
N ILE A 71 8.79 17.74 -4.93
CA ILE A 71 10.18 17.34 -5.21
C ILE A 71 10.59 16.19 -4.30
N LEU A 72 10.35 16.33 -3.00
CA LEU A 72 10.74 15.32 -2.01
C LEU A 72 10.09 13.97 -2.33
N GLN A 73 8.81 13.95 -2.70
CA GLN A 73 8.10 12.73 -3.07
C GLN A 73 8.64 12.13 -4.37
N THR A 74 8.87 12.96 -5.38
CA THR A 74 9.46 12.51 -6.65
C THR A 74 10.82 11.85 -6.44
N MET A 75 11.68 12.46 -5.62
CA MET A 75 13.01 11.90 -5.31
C MET A 75 12.92 10.64 -4.45
N LYS A 76 12.04 10.63 -3.44
CA LYS A 76 11.76 9.45 -2.63
C LYS A 76 11.27 8.27 -3.50
N GLY A 77 10.39 8.54 -4.47
CA GLY A 77 9.90 7.52 -5.41
C GLY A 77 11.02 6.93 -6.26
N ARG A 78 11.90 7.78 -6.82
CA ARG A 78 13.08 7.33 -7.57
C ARG A 78 14.01 6.49 -6.70
N TYR A 79 14.33 6.98 -5.50
CA TYR A 79 15.15 6.26 -4.54
C TYR A 79 14.62 4.86 -4.25
N HIS A 80 13.31 4.71 -3.97
CA HIS A 80 12.72 3.40 -3.71
C HIS A 80 12.82 2.47 -4.91
N THR A 81 12.59 2.96 -6.14
CA THR A 81 12.74 2.15 -7.36
C THR A 81 14.18 1.72 -7.58
N THR A 82 15.15 2.62 -7.35
CA THR A 82 16.57 2.31 -7.40
C THR A 82 16.96 1.27 -6.36
N MET A 83 16.53 1.43 -5.11
CA MET A 83 16.78 0.46 -4.04
C MET A 83 16.20 -0.92 -4.36
N PHE A 84 15.01 -0.97 -4.96
CA PHE A 84 14.41 -2.25 -5.37
C PHE A 84 15.22 -2.92 -6.47
N SER A 85 15.66 -2.15 -7.47
CA SER A 85 16.53 -2.68 -8.54
C SER A 85 17.85 -3.19 -7.97
N LEU A 86 18.46 -2.45 -7.04
CA LEU A 86 19.70 -2.85 -6.37
C LEU A 86 19.49 -4.14 -5.57
N ALA A 87 18.42 -4.22 -4.77
CA ALA A 87 18.09 -5.42 -3.99
C ALA A 87 17.86 -6.65 -4.88
N ASN A 88 17.10 -6.49 -5.97
CA ASN A 88 16.83 -7.58 -6.91
C ASN A 88 18.11 -8.08 -7.60
N ASN A 89 18.94 -7.16 -8.08
CA ASN A 89 20.20 -7.49 -8.75
C ASN A 89 21.18 -8.12 -7.76
N TYR A 90 21.27 -7.59 -6.52
CA TYR A 90 22.09 -8.17 -5.47
C TYR A 90 21.69 -9.62 -5.18
N MET A 91 20.40 -9.87 -4.93
CA MET A 91 19.90 -11.23 -4.66
C MET A 91 20.18 -12.18 -5.82
N GLU A 92 20.06 -11.71 -7.06
CA GLU A 92 20.37 -12.51 -8.25
C GLU A 92 21.83 -12.95 -8.30
N GLN A 93 22.73 -11.97 -8.24
CA GLN A 93 24.17 -12.20 -8.37
C GLN A 93 24.69 -13.00 -7.18
N PHE A 94 24.25 -12.66 -5.97
CA PHE A 94 24.64 -13.38 -4.76
C PHE A 94 24.21 -14.85 -4.79
N LEU A 95 22.95 -15.14 -5.13
CA LEU A 95 22.48 -16.54 -5.24
C LEU A 95 23.20 -17.31 -6.35
N TYR A 96 23.46 -16.66 -7.49
CA TYR A 96 24.16 -17.27 -8.61
C TYR A 96 25.61 -17.62 -8.24
N SER A 97 26.35 -16.68 -7.66
CA SER A 97 27.74 -16.88 -7.22
C SER A 97 27.83 -17.87 -6.06
N PHE A 98 26.88 -17.86 -5.13
CA PHE A 98 26.83 -18.86 -4.06
C PHE A 98 26.58 -20.27 -4.61
N LYS A 99 25.68 -20.43 -5.59
CA LYS A 99 25.45 -21.72 -6.26
C LYS A 99 26.73 -22.29 -6.88
N ARG A 100 27.60 -21.42 -7.42
CA ARG A 100 28.84 -21.82 -8.07
C ARG A 100 29.95 -22.17 -7.06
N ASN A 101 30.10 -21.37 -6.01
CA ASN A 101 31.28 -21.41 -5.14
C ASN A 101 31.04 -22.06 -3.77
N GLY A 102 29.79 -22.20 -3.35
CA GLY A 102 29.41 -22.81 -2.07
C GLY A 102 29.82 -22.04 -0.81
N THR A 103 30.42 -20.85 -0.96
CA THR A 103 30.93 -20.03 0.16
C THR A 103 30.41 -18.59 0.09
N VAL A 104 30.02 -18.03 1.23
CA VAL A 104 29.50 -16.66 1.39
C VAL A 104 30.54 -15.63 0.94
N LEU A 105 31.80 -15.79 1.37
CA LEU A 105 32.87 -14.86 1.02
C LEU A 105 33.08 -14.76 -0.49
N ASN A 106 33.20 -15.90 -1.19
CA ASN A 106 33.38 -15.89 -2.65
C ASN A 106 32.15 -15.36 -3.37
N ALA A 107 30.95 -15.64 -2.84
CA ALA A 107 29.71 -15.08 -3.39
C ALA A 107 29.68 -13.55 -3.27
N LEU A 108 30.11 -12.99 -2.14
CA LEU A 108 30.20 -11.54 -1.94
C LEU A 108 31.29 -10.90 -2.80
N LEU A 109 32.47 -11.51 -2.91
CA LEU A 109 33.56 -11.01 -3.76
C LEU A 109 33.14 -10.89 -5.23
N GLU A 110 32.49 -11.93 -5.76
CA GLU A 110 31.98 -11.90 -7.13
C GLU A 110 30.83 -10.91 -7.31
N THR A 111 29.97 -10.80 -6.31
CA THR A 111 28.88 -9.82 -6.33
C THR A 111 29.44 -8.39 -6.34
N ALA A 112 30.45 -8.10 -5.51
CA ALA A 112 31.10 -6.79 -5.45
C ALA A 112 31.78 -6.41 -6.77
N ALA A 113 32.35 -7.38 -7.49
CA ALA A 113 32.96 -7.17 -8.80
C ALA A 113 31.96 -6.83 -9.93
N ILE A 114 30.64 -6.97 -9.69
CA ILE A 114 29.59 -6.57 -10.64
C ILE A 114 29.05 -5.18 -10.30
N PHE A 115 29.16 -4.77 -9.03
CA PHE A 115 28.71 -3.46 -8.56
C PHE A 115 29.92 -2.54 -8.41
N ASP A 116 30.45 -2.00 -9.51
CA ASP A 116 31.74 -1.28 -9.51
C ASP A 116 31.73 0.07 -8.77
N GLU A 117 30.56 0.69 -8.55
CA GLU A 117 30.44 2.01 -7.92
C GLU A 117 29.17 2.17 -7.06
N GLY A 118 29.25 3.03 -6.04
CA GLY A 118 28.11 3.53 -5.25
C GLY A 118 27.97 2.97 -3.84
N MET A 119 26.90 3.40 -3.14
CA MET A 119 26.66 3.06 -1.72
C MET A 119 26.61 1.55 -1.45
N LEU A 120 26.12 0.76 -2.41
CA LEU A 120 26.07 -0.70 -2.28
C LEU A 120 27.48 -1.30 -2.36
N HIS A 121 28.34 -0.82 -3.26
CA HIS A 121 29.72 -1.28 -3.38
C HIS A 121 30.49 -1.05 -2.07
N GLU A 122 30.41 0.16 -1.51
CA GLU A 122 31.06 0.48 -0.23
C GLU A 122 30.55 -0.42 0.92
N THR A 123 29.28 -0.78 0.89
CA THR A 123 28.69 -1.67 1.91
C THR A 123 29.15 -3.12 1.71
N LEU A 124 29.26 -3.57 0.45
CA LEU A 124 29.82 -4.89 0.10
C LEU A 124 31.28 -5.00 0.50
N GLU A 125 32.11 -3.99 0.22
CA GLU A 125 33.52 -3.98 0.64
C GLU A 125 33.67 -4.01 2.16
N LYS A 126 32.84 -3.26 2.90
CA LYS A 126 32.81 -3.32 4.36
C LYS A 126 32.44 -4.71 4.86
N ALA A 127 31.42 -5.33 4.29
CA ALA A 127 31.00 -6.69 4.64
C ALA A 127 32.12 -7.72 4.34
N ILE A 128 32.75 -7.64 3.17
CA ILE A 128 33.87 -8.51 2.78
C ILE A 128 35.07 -8.32 3.72
N GLY A 129 35.42 -7.06 4.01
CA GLY A 129 36.50 -6.73 4.95
C GLY A 129 36.22 -7.25 6.36
N HIS A 130 34.97 -7.18 6.82
CA HIS A 130 34.57 -7.75 8.11
C HIS A 130 34.81 -9.27 8.15
N ILE A 131 34.46 -10.00 7.09
CA ILE A 131 34.73 -11.45 7.01
C ILE A 131 36.24 -11.75 7.02
N GLN A 132 37.04 -10.95 6.33
CA GLN A 132 38.47 -11.21 6.13
C GLN A 132 39.34 -10.83 7.34
N TYR A 133 38.96 -9.80 8.10
CA TYR A 133 39.84 -9.18 9.08
C TYR A 133 39.28 -9.12 10.51
N ALA A 134 38.00 -9.45 10.74
CA ALA A 134 37.44 -9.45 12.09
C ALA A 134 38.06 -10.56 12.96
N THR A 135 38.67 -10.16 14.07
CA THR A 135 39.36 -11.06 15.01
C THR A 135 38.56 -11.34 16.30
N ASP A 136 37.59 -10.49 16.60
CA ASP A 136 36.81 -10.51 17.85
C ASP A 136 35.36 -11.03 17.68
N SER A 137 34.99 -11.49 16.48
CA SER A 137 33.61 -11.89 16.14
C SER A 137 33.42 -13.40 16.26
N GLU A 138 32.36 -13.84 16.95
CA GLU A 138 31.95 -15.25 17.00
C GLU A 138 31.45 -15.77 15.63
N ASP A 139 30.84 -14.90 14.83
CA ASP A 139 30.22 -15.27 13.54
C ASP A 139 30.36 -14.15 12.48
N PRO A 140 31.57 -13.96 11.92
CA PRO A 140 31.87 -12.81 11.06
C PRO A 140 31.10 -12.83 9.73
N GLU A 141 30.69 -14.01 9.25
CA GLU A 141 29.83 -14.14 8.06
C GLU A 141 28.40 -13.66 8.33
N ARG A 142 27.83 -14.01 9.49
CA ARG A 142 26.50 -13.56 9.90
C ARG A 142 26.46 -12.05 10.05
N GLU A 143 27.42 -11.49 10.78
CA GLU A 143 27.52 -10.05 11.01
C GLU A 143 27.70 -9.27 9.70
N ALA A 144 28.51 -9.80 8.77
CA ALA A 144 28.68 -9.19 7.45
C ALA A 144 27.41 -9.22 6.59
N LEU A 145 26.64 -10.30 6.64
CA LEU A 145 25.35 -10.37 5.96
C LEU A 145 24.30 -9.48 6.62
N ASP A 146 24.31 -9.38 7.95
CA ASP A 146 23.41 -8.49 8.70
C ASP A 146 23.64 -7.01 8.34
N LEU A 147 24.89 -6.58 8.11
CA LEU A 147 25.20 -5.23 7.58
C LEU A 147 24.51 -4.96 6.23
N LEU A 148 24.46 -5.96 5.35
CA LEU A 148 23.78 -5.87 4.05
C LEU A 148 22.25 -5.94 4.22
N GLY A 149 21.76 -6.76 5.13
CA GLY A 149 20.35 -6.83 5.53
C GLY A 149 19.84 -5.47 6.03
N GLU A 150 20.60 -4.80 6.89
CA GLU A 150 20.30 -3.45 7.39
C GLU A 150 20.29 -2.39 6.29
N PHE A 151 21.21 -2.47 5.31
CA PHE A 151 21.24 -1.54 4.18
C PHE A 151 19.96 -1.60 3.34
N PHE A 152 19.48 -2.81 3.04
CA PHE A 152 18.28 -3.00 2.22
C PHE A 152 16.97 -2.96 3.01
N CYS A 153 17.00 -3.29 4.31
CA CYS A 153 15.83 -3.48 5.17
C CYS A 153 14.77 -4.40 4.52
N CYS A 154 15.21 -5.51 3.92
CA CYS A 154 14.38 -6.41 3.11
C CYS A 154 14.34 -7.83 3.69
N GLU A 155 13.16 -8.27 4.13
CA GLU A 155 12.96 -9.60 4.74
C GLU A 155 13.39 -10.76 3.81
N ARG A 156 13.22 -10.59 2.49
CA ARG A 156 13.63 -11.59 1.50
C ARG A 156 15.15 -11.74 1.43
N ILE A 157 15.89 -10.65 1.67
CA ILE A 157 17.35 -10.68 1.72
C ILE A 157 17.79 -11.39 3.00
N ASP A 158 17.20 -11.05 4.14
CA ASP A 158 17.50 -11.69 5.43
C ASP A 158 17.22 -13.21 5.40
N ALA A 159 16.14 -13.61 4.71
CA ALA A 159 15.80 -15.01 4.48
C ALA A 159 16.82 -15.74 3.59
N ILE A 160 17.28 -15.10 2.51
CA ILE A 160 18.34 -15.64 1.65
C ILE A 160 19.64 -15.78 2.44
N HIS A 161 20.04 -14.75 3.19
CA HIS A 161 21.26 -14.78 4.01
C HIS A 161 21.23 -15.89 5.05
N SER A 162 20.11 -16.03 5.77
CA SER A 162 19.92 -17.09 6.75
C SER A 162 19.96 -18.48 6.12
N PHE A 163 19.35 -18.65 4.95
CA PHE A 163 19.40 -19.91 4.20
C PHE A 163 20.83 -20.26 3.79
N VAL A 164 21.56 -19.31 3.20
CA VAL A 164 22.91 -19.50 2.65
C VAL A 164 23.91 -19.88 3.75
N ILE A 165 23.87 -19.19 4.89
CA ILE A 165 24.69 -19.55 6.07
C ILE A 165 24.37 -20.97 6.52
N GLY A 166 23.08 -21.30 6.64
CA GLY A 166 22.65 -22.64 7.03
C GLY A 166 23.08 -23.71 6.03
N ALA A 167 23.10 -23.41 4.74
CA ALA A 167 23.53 -24.32 3.68
C ALA A 167 25.05 -24.54 3.70
N GLN A 168 25.83 -23.48 3.86
CA GLN A 168 27.29 -23.57 3.95
C GLN A 168 27.74 -24.39 5.18
N ARG A 169 27.12 -24.16 6.35
CA ARG A 169 27.47 -24.88 7.59
C ARG A 169 27.12 -26.36 7.57
N ARG A 170 25.97 -26.71 6.97
CA ARG A 170 25.52 -28.10 6.86
C ARG A 170 26.29 -28.86 5.80
N GLY A 171 26.76 -28.18 4.75
CA GLY A 171 27.32 -28.80 3.56
C GLY A 171 26.25 -29.57 2.76
N GLY A 172 26.62 -30.03 1.56
CA GLY A 172 25.73 -30.77 0.66
C GLY A 172 25.24 -29.98 -0.56
N ASP A 173 24.43 -30.61 -1.40
CA ASP A 173 23.89 -29.99 -2.62
C ASP A 173 22.70 -29.09 -2.28
N ALA A 174 22.96 -27.79 -2.16
CA ALA A 174 21.93 -26.77 -2.01
C ALA A 174 21.37 -26.26 -3.35
N GLY A 175 21.80 -26.83 -4.49
CA GLY A 175 21.50 -26.32 -5.83
C GLY A 175 20.00 -26.24 -6.14
N GLY A 176 19.22 -27.24 -5.71
CA GLY A 176 17.76 -27.27 -5.85
C GLY A 176 17.08 -26.17 -5.04
N SER A 177 17.46 -26.00 -3.77
CA SER A 177 16.93 -24.94 -2.90
C SER A 177 17.32 -23.54 -3.37
N ILE A 178 18.54 -23.36 -3.88
CA ILE A 178 18.98 -22.09 -4.48
C ILE A 178 18.16 -21.78 -5.75
N ALA A 179 17.88 -22.78 -6.58
CA ALA A 179 17.03 -22.62 -7.76
C ALA A 179 15.60 -22.20 -7.37
N LEU A 180 15.05 -22.78 -6.29
CA LEU A 180 13.75 -22.40 -5.75
C LEU A 180 13.75 -20.95 -5.24
N LEU A 181 14.78 -20.53 -4.49
CA LEU A 181 14.92 -19.14 -4.03
C LEU A 181 15.08 -18.15 -5.19
N ALA A 182 15.86 -18.50 -6.21
CA ALA A 182 16.04 -17.69 -7.41
C ALA A 182 14.71 -17.54 -8.18
N LYS A 183 13.90 -18.60 -8.27
CA LYS A 183 12.55 -18.58 -8.84
C LYS A 183 11.62 -17.69 -8.02
N ASN A 184 11.61 -17.82 -6.69
CA ASN A 184 10.81 -16.97 -5.80
C ASN A 184 11.17 -15.48 -5.96
N ARG A 185 12.46 -15.15 -5.98
CA ARG A 185 12.97 -13.80 -6.29
C ARG A 185 12.47 -13.31 -7.65
N ALA A 186 12.60 -14.10 -8.71
CA ALA A 186 12.17 -13.69 -10.06
C ALA A 186 10.66 -13.40 -10.12
N MET A 187 9.85 -14.25 -9.48
CA MET A 187 8.41 -14.01 -9.38
C MET A 187 8.10 -12.73 -8.58
N TRP A 188 8.79 -12.49 -7.46
CA TRP A 188 8.67 -11.23 -6.70
C TRP A 188 9.05 -10.01 -7.54
N ALA A 189 10.13 -10.10 -8.31
CA ALA A 189 10.60 -9.00 -9.15
C ALA A 189 9.58 -8.64 -10.24
N ASP A 190 9.01 -9.65 -10.91
CA ASP A 190 7.96 -9.45 -11.91
C ASP A 190 6.71 -8.80 -11.30
N ARG A 191 6.29 -9.26 -10.13
CA ARG A 191 5.16 -8.68 -9.40
C ARG A 191 5.37 -7.22 -9.04
N VAL A 192 6.53 -6.86 -8.48
CA VAL A 192 6.82 -5.46 -8.13
C VAL A 192 6.93 -4.60 -9.39
N SER A 193 7.50 -5.12 -10.48
CA SER A 193 7.55 -4.43 -11.77
C SER A 193 6.15 -4.17 -12.34
N ASN A 194 5.26 -5.16 -12.28
CA ASN A 194 3.87 -5.02 -12.70
C ASN A 194 3.13 -4.00 -11.82
N LEU A 195 3.33 -4.03 -10.50
CA LEU A 195 2.79 -3.04 -9.59
C LEU A 195 3.30 -1.63 -9.91
N GLN A 196 4.59 -1.46 -10.20
CA GLN A 196 5.17 -0.18 -10.63
C GLN A 196 4.51 0.34 -11.92
N LYS A 197 4.30 -0.52 -12.91
CA LYS A 197 3.60 -0.16 -14.17
C LYS A 197 2.17 0.31 -13.88
N GLU A 198 1.43 -0.42 -13.05
CA GLU A 198 0.06 -0.05 -12.68
C GLU A 198 0.01 1.27 -11.91
N TYR A 199 0.96 1.52 -11.01
CA TYR A 199 1.11 2.79 -10.31
C TYR A 199 1.38 3.95 -11.28
N GLN A 200 2.23 3.75 -12.29
CA GLN A 200 2.47 4.76 -13.34
C GLN A 200 1.22 5.05 -14.16
N ILE A 201 0.45 4.00 -14.51
CA ILE A 201 -0.84 4.17 -15.20
C ILE A 201 -1.81 4.97 -14.34
N VAL A 202 -1.96 4.63 -13.05
CA VAL A 202 -2.81 5.37 -12.12
C VAL A 202 -2.35 6.82 -11.98
N LYS A 203 -1.05 7.06 -11.80
CA LYS A 203 -0.48 8.42 -11.72
C LYS A 203 -0.78 9.24 -12.97
N ARG A 204 -0.57 8.65 -14.16
CA ARG A 204 -0.90 9.27 -15.44
C ARG A 204 -2.39 9.60 -15.53
N ASN A 205 -3.26 8.68 -15.15
CA ASN A 205 -4.70 8.89 -15.18
C ASN A 205 -5.15 10.02 -14.22
N ILE A 206 -4.52 10.14 -13.03
CA ILE A 206 -4.77 11.24 -12.10
C ILE A 206 -4.35 12.58 -12.73
N VAL A 207 -3.18 12.65 -13.36
CA VAL A 207 -2.70 13.87 -14.03
C VAL A 207 -3.63 14.27 -15.18
N ILE A 208 -4.06 13.30 -16.01
CA ILE A 208 -5.03 13.54 -17.09
C ILE A 208 -6.36 14.05 -16.53
N ALA A 209 -6.88 13.43 -15.46
CA ALA A 209 -8.14 13.85 -14.83
C ALA A 209 -8.06 15.27 -14.24
N LEU A 210 -6.94 15.64 -13.61
CA LEU A 210 -6.69 16.99 -13.12
C LEU A 210 -6.61 18.01 -14.26
N ALA A 211 -5.87 17.69 -15.34
CA ALA A 211 -5.77 18.57 -16.51
C ALA A 211 -7.13 18.76 -17.19
N ALA A 212 -7.89 17.68 -17.40
CA ALA A 212 -9.24 17.74 -17.96
C ALA A 212 -10.19 18.57 -17.08
N THR A 213 -10.11 18.43 -15.76
CA THR A 213 -10.90 19.21 -14.80
C THR A 213 -10.64 20.71 -14.94
N LEU A 214 -9.36 21.11 -15.02
CA LEU A 214 -8.98 22.50 -15.21
C LEU A 214 -9.50 23.02 -16.56
N LEU A 215 -9.31 22.27 -17.64
CA LEU A 215 -9.78 22.66 -18.98
C LEU A 215 -11.30 22.80 -19.06
N ILE A 216 -12.06 21.86 -18.49
CA ILE A 216 -13.53 21.90 -18.53
C ILE A 216 -14.06 23.13 -17.77
N CYS A 217 -13.44 23.49 -16.64
CA CYS A 217 -13.87 24.64 -15.85
C CYS A 217 -13.50 25.99 -16.49
N ILE A 218 -12.70 26.01 -17.56
CA ILE A 218 -12.39 27.22 -18.33
C ILE A 218 -13.53 27.53 -19.33
N LEU A 219 -14.20 26.52 -19.86
CA LEU A 219 -15.21 26.66 -20.92
C LEU A 219 -16.29 27.72 -20.64
N PRO A 220 -16.93 27.76 -19.44
CA PRO A 220 -17.98 28.75 -19.16
C PRO A 220 -17.48 30.20 -19.24
N LEU A 221 -16.20 30.47 -18.95
CA LEU A 221 -15.63 31.82 -18.93
C LEU A 221 -15.37 32.40 -20.33
N TYR A 222 -15.25 31.54 -21.34
CA TYR A 222 -14.99 31.93 -22.73
C TYR A 222 -16.20 31.77 -23.64
N LEU A 223 -17.03 30.75 -23.43
CA LEU A 223 -18.23 30.51 -24.26
C LEU A 223 -19.33 31.55 -24.03
N LEU A 224 -19.39 32.16 -22.85
CA LEU A 224 -20.46 33.08 -22.44
C LEU A 224 -20.04 34.56 -22.48
N GLY A 225 -19.02 34.90 -23.27
CA GLY A 225 -18.51 36.27 -23.39
C GLY A 225 -19.53 37.25 -23.97
N GLY A 226 -19.78 38.35 -23.27
CA GLY A 226 -20.76 39.38 -23.61
C GLY A 226 -21.31 40.09 -22.36
N GLU A 227 -22.60 40.44 -22.34
CA GLU A 227 -23.29 41.08 -21.19
C GLU A 227 -23.45 40.17 -19.95
N LEU A 228 -23.03 38.90 -20.04
CA LEU A 228 -23.10 37.90 -18.97
C LEU A 228 -21.71 37.54 -18.43
N ASP A 229 -20.75 38.47 -18.45
CA ASP A 229 -19.41 38.20 -17.95
C ASP A 229 -19.38 38.09 -16.41
N ILE A 230 -19.13 36.87 -15.92
CA ILE A 230 -19.08 36.54 -14.49
C ILE A 230 -17.63 36.62 -13.96
N SER A 231 -16.63 36.79 -14.83
CA SER A 231 -15.21 36.70 -14.46
C SER A 231 -14.74 37.78 -13.48
N SER A 232 -15.44 38.91 -13.42
CA SER A 232 -15.19 40.00 -12.47
C SER A 232 -15.84 39.78 -11.09
N VAL A 233 -16.74 38.79 -10.96
CA VAL A 233 -17.43 38.53 -9.69
C VAL A 233 -16.46 37.87 -8.70
N PRO A 234 -16.27 38.41 -7.49
CA PRO A 234 -15.33 37.87 -6.49
C PRO A 234 -15.58 36.39 -6.18
N LEU A 235 -16.84 35.94 -6.20
CA LEU A 235 -17.20 34.54 -5.96
C LEU A 235 -16.65 33.59 -7.05
N CYS A 236 -16.61 34.03 -8.31
CA CYS A 236 -16.05 33.26 -9.43
C CYS A 236 -14.52 33.14 -9.31
N GLN A 237 -13.87 34.24 -8.94
CA GLN A 237 -12.41 34.29 -8.76
C GLN A 237 -11.95 33.45 -7.56
N ILE A 238 -12.64 33.56 -6.41
CA ILE A 238 -12.37 32.73 -5.22
C ILE A 238 -12.57 31.25 -5.53
N SER A 239 -13.67 30.89 -6.19
CA SER A 239 -13.96 29.49 -6.52
C SER A 239 -12.94 28.89 -7.50
N ALA A 240 -12.39 29.69 -8.43
CA ALA A 240 -11.31 29.26 -9.32
C ALA A 240 -9.97 29.04 -8.57
N VAL A 241 -9.60 29.93 -7.65
CA VAL A 241 -8.41 29.74 -6.79
C VAL A 241 -8.57 28.50 -5.91
N LEU A 242 -9.75 28.29 -5.33
CA LEU A 242 -10.05 27.10 -4.53
C LEU A 242 -9.95 25.81 -5.37
N LEU A 243 -10.50 25.80 -6.59
CA LEU A 243 -10.39 24.67 -7.51
C LEU A 243 -8.92 24.31 -7.76
N ILE A 244 -8.10 25.28 -8.16
CA ILE A 244 -6.68 25.07 -8.45
C ILE A 244 -5.92 24.60 -7.20
N GLY A 245 -6.21 25.21 -6.04
CA GLY A 245 -5.62 24.80 -4.76
C GLY A 245 -5.98 23.36 -4.36
N PHE A 246 -7.23 22.96 -4.52
CA PHE A 246 -7.68 21.58 -4.25
C PHE A 246 -7.09 20.58 -5.26
N CYS A 247 -6.98 20.94 -6.55
CA CYS A 247 -6.31 20.13 -7.56
C CYS A 247 -4.83 19.88 -7.18
N MET A 248 -4.10 20.90 -6.73
CA MET A 248 -2.73 20.75 -6.24
C MET A 248 -2.67 19.87 -4.98
N LEU A 249 -3.61 20.03 -4.06
CA LEU A 249 -3.68 19.21 -2.84
C LEU A 249 -3.93 17.74 -3.17
N ILE A 250 -4.86 17.45 -4.09
CA ILE A 250 -5.13 16.09 -4.59
C ILE A 250 -3.87 15.50 -5.18
N TYR A 251 -3.17 16.23 -6.05
CA TYR A 251 -1.92 15.77 -6.66
C TYR A 251 -0.88 15.40 -5.59
N VAL A 252 -0.62 16.29 -4.62
CA VAL A 252 0.36 16.05 -3.56
C VAL A 252 -0.02 14.88 -2.65
N LYS A 253 -1.31 14.70 -2.35
CA LYS A 253 -1.77 13.54 -1.57
C LYS A 253 -1.69 12.24 -2.35
N ALA A 254 -2.03 12.28 -3.64
CA ALA A 254 -1.92 11.13 -4.54
C ALA A 254 -0.46 10.71 -4.69
N ASP A 255 0.44 11.65 -5.03
CA ASP A 255 1.86 11.39 -5.22
C ASP A 255 2.51 10.85 -3.93
N LYS A 256 2.15 11.40 -2.77
CA LYS A 256 2.60 10.86 -1.47
C LYS A 256 2.21 9.39 -1.27
N LYS A 257 0.98 9.04 -1.65
CA LYS A 257 0.45 7.68 -1.49
C LYS A 257 1.05 6.71 -2.51
N LEU A 258 1.39 7.22 -3.70
CA LEU A 258 2.06 6.49 -4.78
C LEU A 258 3.55 6.24 -4.46
N CYS A 259 4.21 7.11 -3.71
CA CYS A 259 5.63 6.98 -3.32
C CYS A 259 5.84 6.13 -2.05
N ARG A 260 5.35 4.88 -2.08
CA ARG A 260 5.59 3.86 -1.03
C ARG A 260 6.89 3.10 -1.34
N SER A 261 7.54 2.56 -0.30
CA SER A 261 8.69 1.67 -0.52
C SER A 261 8.22 0.39 -1.20
N TRP A 262 8.98 -0.08 -2.18
CA TRP A 262 8.74 -1.35 -2.87
C TRP A 262 9.29 -2.56 -2.09
N ILE A 263 10.08 -2.30 -1.04
CA ILE A 263 10.87 -3.29 -0.30
C ILE A 263 10.38 -3.45 1.15
N GLU A 264 9.64 -2.47 1.69
CA GLU A 264 9.27 -2.46 3.11
C GLU A 264 8.34 -3.60 3.52
N ARG A 265 8.70 -4.18 4.67
CA ARG A 265 7.93 -5.02 5.60
C ARG A 265 6.49 -4.49 5.75
N GLU A 266 5.50 -5.25 5.30
CA GLU A 266 4.08 -4.96 5.55
C GLU A 266 3.73 -5.22 7.02
N ALA A 267 4.17 -4.35 7.91
CA ALA A 267 3.74 -4.36 9.30
C ALA A 267 2.53 -3.44 9.47
N ASP A 268 1.33 -3.91 9.11
CA ASP A 268 0.11 -3.39 9.72
C ASP A 268 -1.05 -4.39 9.73
N SER A 269 -0.78 -5.60 10.23
CA SER A 269 -1.83 -6.51 10.72
C SER A 269 -2.31 -6.14 12.12
N THR A 270 -1.84 -5.03 12.71
CA THR A 270 -2.16 -4.66 14.09
C THR A 270 -3.68 -4.50 14.28
N GLY A 271 -4.27 -5.44 15.02
CA GLY A 271 -5.71 -5.47 15.32
C GLY A 271 -6.58 -6.30 14.37
N ILE A 272 -5.98 -7.06 13.44
CA ILE A 272 -6.73 -8.07 12.67
C ILE A 272 -7.17 -9.22 13.58
N GLY A 273 -6.31 -9.66 14.52
CA GLY A 273 -6.71 -10.66 15.52
C GLY A 273 -7.95 -10.23 16.32
N LYS A 274 -8.07 -8.94 16.68
CA LYS A 274 -9.28 -8.40 17.34
C LYS A 274 -10.52 -8.50 16.46
N LYS A 275 -10.39 -8.30 15.15
CA LYS A 275 -11.51 -8.44 14.19
C LYS A 275 -11.91 -9.89 13.97
N TYR A 276 -10.93 -10.80 13.98
CA TYR A 276 -11.21 -12.23 13.96
C TYR A 276 -12.04 -12.63 15.18
N ILE A 277 -11.62 -12.23 16.39
CA ILE A 277 -12.37 -12.47 17.63
C ILE A 277 -13.76 -11.81 17.58
N GLN A 278 -13.87 -10.58 17.06
CA GLN A 278 -15.16 -9.89 16.90
C GLN A 278 -16.13 -10.66 15.99
N VAL A 279 -15.63 -11.24 14.89
CA VAL A 279 -16.47 -12.01 13.95
C VAL A 279 -16.85 -13.37 14.55
N ARG A 280 -15.93 -14.01 15.27
CA ARG A 280 -16.17 -15.31 15.93
C ARG A 280 -17.18 -15.20 17.08
N ASP A 281 -17.02 -14.20 17.94
CA ASP A 281 -17.83 -14.01 19.14
C ASP A 281 -19.06 -13.10 18.88
N TYR A 282 -19.47 -12.95 17.61
CA TYR A 282 -20.58 -12.09 17.23
C TYR A 282 -21.91 -12.64 17.74
N ASP A 283 -22.59 -11.85 18.58
CA ASP A 283 -23.94 -12.10 19.06
C ASP A 283 -24.92 -11.07 18.46
N GLU A 284 -25.77 -11.53 17.53
CA GLU A 284 -26.74 -10.70 16.82
C GLU A 284 -27.72 -9.99 17.77
N ALA A 285 -28.15 -10.66 18.86
CA ALA A 285 -29.12 -10.10 19.78
C ALA A 285 -28.55 -8.95 20.61
N ARG A 286 -27.29 -9.10 21.05
CA ARG A 286 -26.57 -8.08 21.83
C ARG A 286 -26.23 -6.87 20.97
N GLU A 287 -25.69 -7.06 19.77
CA GLU A 287 -25.32 -5.96 18.88
C GLU A 287 -26.54 -5.20 18.34
N ALA A 288 -27.65 -5.88 18.03
CA ALA A 288 -28.89 -5.22 17.62
C ALA A 288 -29.47 -4.31 18.72
N LYS A 289 -29.24 -4.62 20.00
CA LYS A 289 -29.67 -3.76 21.13
C LYS A 289 -28.82 -2.49 21.22
N ILE A 290 -27.52 -2.59 20.94
CA ILE A 290 -26.60 -1.45 20.92
C ILE A 290 -26.89 -0.54 19.72
N SER A 291 -27.07 -1.12 18.53
CA SER A 291 -27.44 -0.40 17.30
C SER A 291 -28.74 0.40 17.49
N ARG A 292 -29.75 -0.21 18.12
CA ARG A 292 -31.01 0.47 18.47
C ARG A 292 -30.80 1.64 19.42
N ARG A 293 -30.00 1.49 20.47
CA ARG A 293 -29.70 2.60 21.40
C ARG A 293 -28.97 3.75 20.71
N MET A 294 -28.02 3.45 19.82
CA MET A 294 -27.30 4.48 19.06
C MET A 294 -28.19 5.22 18.05
N ALA A 295 -29.17 4.54 17.44
CA ALA A 295 -30.09 5.14 16.47
C ALA A 295 -31.08 6.17 17.09
N VAL A 296 -31.32 6.11 18.40
CA VAL A 296 -32.20 7.05 19.11
C VAL A 296 -31.64 8.48 19.09
N ILE A 297 -30.32 8.64 19.24
CA ILE A 297 -29.66 9.96 19.30
C ILE A 297 -29.86 10.77 18.00
N PRO A 298 -29.53 10.26 16.80
CA PRO A 298 -29.77 10.97 15.56
C PRO A 298 -31.28 11.16 15.29
N ALA A 299 -32.14 10.22 15.67
CA ALA A 299 -33.59 10.38 15.50
C ALA A 299 -34.11 11.63 16.24
N VAL A 300 -33.71 11.82 17.50
CA VAL A 300 -34.11 13.00 18.30
C VAL A 300 -33.54 14.30 17.70
N LEU A 301 -32.29 14.29 17.25
CA LEU A 301 -31.64 15.45 16.62
C LEU A 301 -32.34 15.90 15.33
N PHE A 302 -32.63 14.98 14.41
CA PHE A 302 -33.26 15.32 13.13
C PHE A 302 -34.73 15.73 13.29
N ILE A 303 -35.45 15.12 14.24
CA ILE A 303 -36.82 15.55 14.58
C ILE A 303 -36.80 16.97 15.16
N GLY A 304 -35.88 17.28 16.09
CA GLY A 304 -35.73 18.64 16.64
C GLY A 304 -35.34 19.67 15.58
N GLY A 305 -34.42 19.33 14.67
CA GLY A 305 -34.02 20.18 13.56
C GLY A 305 -35.17 20.45 12.58
N PHE A 306 -36.00 19.45 12.28
CA PHE A 306 -37.19 19.63 11.47
C PHE A 306 -38.19 20.60 12.11
N VAL A 307 -38.45 20.47 13.41
CA VAL A 307 -39.38 21.35 14.15
C VAL A 307 -38.89 22.80 14.14
N HIS A 308 -37.57 23.04 14.23
CA HIS A 308 -37.00 24.39 14.26
C HIS A 308 -36.96 25.07 12.88
N PHE A 309 -36.48 24.35 11.85
CA PHE A 309 -36.24 24.93 10.52
C PHE A 309 -37.39 24.74 9.53
N LYS A 310 -38.36 23.86 9.82
CA LYS A 310 -39.49 23.50 8.94
C LYS A 310 -39.10 23.10 7.51
N MET A 311 -37.86 22.66 7.30
CA MET A 311 -37.38 22.18 6.00
C MET A 311 -37.61 20.68 5.87
N PHE A 312 -38.44 20.27 4.91
CA PHE A 312 -38.73 18.86 4.63
C PHE A 312 -37.46 18.03 4.30
N ALA A 313 -36.44 18.67 3.72
CA ALA A 313 -35.15 18.04 3.42
C ALA A 313 -34.45 17.46 4.66
N ILE A 314 -34.59 18.10 5.83
CA ILE A 314 -33.96 17.63 7.09
C ILE A 314 -34.60 16.31 7.55
N LEU A 315 -35.91 16.17 7.36
CA LEU A 315 -36.65 14.97 7.76
C LEU A 315 -36.31 13.79 6.86
N VAL A 316 -36.23 14.00 5.54
CA VAL A 316 -35.79 12.97 4.58
C VAL A 316 -34.36 12.52 4.86
N ALA A 317 -33.44 13.46 5.09
CA ALA A 317 -32.06 13.14 5.46
C ALA A 317 -31.99 12.36 6.79
N GLY A 318 -32.80 12.75 7.78
CA GLY A 318 -32.88 12.07 9.07
C GLY A 318 -33.33 10.63 8.99
N ILE A 319 -34.34 10.32 8.15
CA ILE A 319 -34.81 8.94 7.94
C ILE A 319 -33.69 8.05 7.40
N VAL A 320 -32.94 8.54 6.41
CA VAL A 320 -31.81 7.80 5.82
C VAL A 320 -30.74 7.51 6.87
N VAL A 321 -30.38 8.51 7.68
CA VAL A 321 -29.39 8.36 8.74
C VAL A 321 -29.86 7.36 9.81
N VAL A 322 -31.10 7.43 10.26
CA VAL A 322 -31.64 6.51 11.27
C VAL A 322 -31.68 5.06 10.76
N LEU A 323 -32.10 4.85 9.51
CA LEU A 323 -32.08 3.51 8.89
C LEU A 323 -30.66 2.94 8.79
N PHE A 324 -29.67 3.79 8.47
CA PHE A 324 -28.26 3.39 8.46
C PHE A 324 -27.77 2.95 9.85
N PHE A 325 -28.07 3.70 10.90
CA PHE A 325 -27.68 3.35 12.28
C PHE A 325 -28.40 2.11 12.82
N LEU A 326 -29.63 1.82 12.39
CA LEU A 326 -30.33 0.59 12.76
C LEU A 326 -29.68 -0.65 12.15
N ASN A 327 -29.21 -0.55 10.90
CA ASN A 327 -28.59 -1.66 10.19
C ASN A 327 -27.05 -1.73 10.33
N GLN A 328 -26.47 -0.84 11.15
CA GLN A 328 -25.02 -0.70 11.32
C GLN A 328 -24.35 -2.00 11.81
N HIS A 329 -24.99 -2.74 12.72
CA HIS A 329 -24.44 -4.01 13.23
C HIS A 329 -24.28 -5.08 12.13
N LYS A 330 -25.29 -5.28 11.28
CA LYS A 330 -25.21 -6.24 10.16
C LYS A 330 -24.20 -5.82 9.11
N ILE A 331 -24.18 -4.53 8.76
CA ILE A 331 -23.23 -3.98 7.79
C ILE A 331 -21.81 -4.10 8.34
N GLY A 332 -21.59 -3.72 9.61
CA GLY A 332 -20.30 -3.78 10.29
C GLY A 332 -19.77 -5.20 10.40
N HIS A 333 -20.61 -6.15 10.85
CA HIS A 333 -20.24 -7.56 10.94
C HIS A 333 -19.89 -8.15 9.56
N ASN A 334 -20.72 -7.93 8.54
CA ASN A 334 -20.42 -8.43 7.20
C ASN A 334 -19.14 -7.84 6.62
N LEU A 335 -18.84 -6.56 6.91
CA LEU A 335 -17.63 -5.90 6.45
C LEU A 335 -16.39 -6.39 7.22
N ALA A 336 -16.53 -6.66 8.52
CA ALA A 336 -15.50 -7.28 9.35
C ALA A 336 -15.21 -8.72 8.89
N ARG A 337 -16.25 -9.54 8.67
CA ARG A 337 -16.14 -10.91 8.16
C ARG A 337 -15.43 -10.94 6.81
N LYS A 338 -15.85 -10.12 5.85
CA LYS A 338 -15.18 -10.00 4.55
C LYS A 338 -13.72 -9.57 4.68
N LYS A 339 -13.41 -8.69 5.64
CA LYS A 339 -12.02 -8.27 5.89
C LYS A 339 -11.18 -9.42 6.44
N VAL A 340 -11.72 -10.19 7.39
CA VAL A 340 -11.04 -11.37 7.96
C VAL A 340 -10.84 -12.46 6.91
N GLU A 341 -11.88 -12.78 6.13
CA GLU A 341 -11.82 -13.74 5.02
C GLU A 341 -10.72 -13.38 4.02
N ARG A 342 -10.66 -12.11 3.63
CA ARG A 342 -9.65 -11.61 2.71
C ARG A 342 -8.24 -11.64 3.30
N GLU A 343 -8.09 -11.39 4.59
CA GLU A 343 -6.78 -11.48 5.24
C GLU A 343 -6.30 -12.94 5.39
N ILE A 344 -7.22 -13.87 5.69
CA ILE A 344 -6.93 -15.31 5.67
C ILE A 344 -6.43 -15.71 4.28
N GLU A 345 -7.12 -15.31 3.21
CA GLU A 345 -6.71 -15.62 1.85
C GLU A 345 -5.33 -15.06 1.50
N LYS A 346 -4.95 -13.92 2.10
CA LYS A 346 -3.63 -13.32 1.90
C LYS A 346 -2.51 -14.05 2.63
N GLN A 347 -2.73 -14.36 3.92
CA GLN A 347 -1.67 -14.83 4.82
C GLN A 347 -1.53 -16.36 4.83
N PHE A 348 -2.60 -17.09 4.49
CA PHE A 348 -2.60 -18.56 4.47
C PHE A 348 -1.52 -19.18 3.56
N PRO A 349 -1.29 -18.70 2.32
CA PRO A 349 -0.28 -19.31 1.45
C PRO A 349 1.15 -19.14 1.97
N ALA A 350 1.45 -18.00 2.61
CA ALA A 350 2.75 -17.77 3.21
C ALA A 350 3.01 -18.74 4.38
N TRP A 351 2.03 -18.91 5.27
CA TRP A 351 2.10 -19.91 6.33
C TRP A 351 2.21 -21.34 5.79
N LEU A 352 1.44 -21.70 4.76
CA LEU A 352 1.50 -23.03 4.16
C LEU A 352 2.87 -23.32 3.53
N MET A 353 3.55 -22.30 3.00
CA MET A 353 4.89 -22.46 2.44
C MET A 353 5.88 -22.87 3.53
N GLU A 354 5.78 -22.24 4.70
CA GLU A 354 6.62 -22.58 5.85
C GLU A 354 6.36 -24.00 6.34
N VAL A 355 5.09 -24.40 6.45
CA VAL A 355 4.74 -25.79 6.75
C VAL A 355 5.33 -26.75 5.71
N ALA A 356 5.22 -26.43 4.41
CA ALA A 356 5.77 -27.25 3.35
C ALA A 356 7.30 -27.43 3.43
N LEU A 357 8.02 -26.40 3.88
CA LEU A 357 9.46 -26.48 4.13
C LEU A 357 9.77 -27.36 5.34
N LEU A 358 9.00 -27.24 6.43
CA LEU A 358 9.16 -28.07 7.63
C LEU A 358 8.81 -29.54 7.37
N LEU A 359 7.87 -29.82 6.47
CA LEU A 359 7.51 -31.18 6.04
C LEU A 359 8.65 -31.96 5.39
N GLN A 360 9.71 -31.28 4.94
CA GLN A 360 10.91 -31.96 4.42
C GLN A 360 11.69 -32.68 5.52
N THR A 361 11.55 -32.25 6.77
CA THR A 361 12.32 -32.77 7.91
C THR A 361 11.44 -33.35 9.02
N ASP A 362 10.19 -32.91 9.11
CA ASP A 362 9.26 -33.26 10.18
C ASP A 362 7.96 -33.87 9.64
N ASN A 363 7.24 -34.61 10.50
CA ASN A 363 5.88 -35.04 10.19
C ASN A 363 4.89 -33.86 10.23
N VAL A 364 3.70 -34.04 9.64
CA VAL A 364 2.69 -32.98 9.49
C VAL A 364 2.33 -32.31 10.81
N GLN A 365 2.12 -33.08 11.87
CA GLN A 365 1.73 -32.55 13.18
C GLN A 365 2.84 -31.68 13.78
N MET A 366 4.09 -32.14 13.71
CA MET A 366 5.25 -31.39 14.19
C MET A 366 5.53 -30.15 13.33
N ALA A 367 5.35 -30.23 12.02
CA ALA A 367 5.49 -29.09 11.11
C ALA A 367 4.45 -28.00 11.42
N ILE A 368 3.18 -28.38 11.65
CA ILE A 368 2.12 -27.44 12.04
C ILE A 368 2.44 -26.82 13.42
N ARG A 369 2.89 -27.63 14.39
CA ARG A 369 3.24 -27.14 15.72
C ARG A 369 4.43 -26.17 15.68
N LYS A 370 5.49 -26.48 14.93
CA LYS A 370 6.67 -25.60 14.78
C LYS A 370 6.33 -24.30 14.05
N SER A 371 5.41 -24.32 13.09
CA SER A 371 4.98 -23.10 12.38
C SER A 371 4.09 -22.16 13.21
N MET A 372 3.74 -22.53 14.46
CA MET A 372 3.01 -21.64 15.36
C MET A 372 3.81 -20.41 15.79
N ASP A 373 5.13 -20.54 15.94
CA ASP A 373 6.00 -19.46 16.41
C ASP A 373 6.07 -18.27 15.42
N SER A 374 5.85 -18.57 14.15
CA SER A 374 5.86 -17.67 12.99
C SER A 374 4.47 -17.44 12.40
N ALA A 375 3.43 -18.01 13.04
CA ALA A 375 2.07 -17.98 12.51
C ALA A 375 1.52 -16.54 12.42
N PRO A 376 0.87 -16.18 11.29
CA PRO A 376 0.26 -14.87 11.15
C PRO A 376 -0.93 -14.67 12.12
N GLU A 377 -1.08 -13.45 12.69
CA GLU A 377 -2.08 -13.15 13.74
C GLU A 377 -3.52 -13.60 13.41
N VAL A 378 -3.92 -13.58 12.13
CA VAL A 378 -5.26 -13.98 11.71
C VAL A 378 -5.49 -15.49 11.77
N LEU A 379 -4.42 -16.28 11.74
CA LEU A 379 -4.45 -17.75 11.74
C LEU A 379 -4.18 -18.35 13.12
N VAL A 380 -3.45 -17.65 14.00
CA VAL A 380 -3.02 -18.15 15.33
C VAL A 380 -4.14 -18.88 16.06
N TYR A 381 -5.31 -18.26 16.23
CA TYR A 381 -6.42 -18.90 16.97
C TYR A 381 -6.98 -20.15 16.27
N ALA A 382 -7.07 -20.12 14.94
CA ALA A 382 -7.54 -21.27 14.17
C ALA A 382 -6.52 -22.42 14.23
N LEU A 383 -5.24 -22.10 14.25
CA LEU A 383 -4.15 -23.07 14.34
C LEU A 383 -4.00 -23.64 15.76
N GLU A 384 -4.14 -22.84 16.81
CA GLU A 384 -4.21 -23.34 18.19
C GLU A 384 -5.33 -24.37 18.35
N ASN A 385 -6.52 -24.06 17.84
CA ASN A 385 -7.65 -24.99 17.88
C ASN A 385 -7.38 -26.26 17.05
N LEU A 386 -6.69 -26.14 15.91
CA LEU A 386 -6.29 -27.28 15.10
C LEU A 386 -5.30 -28.18 15.85
N VAL A 387 -4.25 -27.59 16.45
CA VAL A 387 -3.23 -28.32 17.22
C VAL A 387 -3.88 -29.04 18.40
N ASN A 388 -4.73 -28.36 19.16
CA ASN A 388 -5.44 -28.98 20.30
C ASN A 388 -6.29 -30.18 19.86
N GLN A 389 -7.03 -30.06 18.75
CA GLN A 389 -7.83 -31.18 18.22
C GLN A 389 -6.98 -32.33 17.70
N LEU A 390 -5.80 -32.04 17.15
CA LEU A 390 -4.85 -33.07 16.70
C LEU A 390 -4.12 -33.76 17.86
N GLU A 391 -3.94 -33.07 18.99
CA GLU A 391 -3.44 -33.68 20.23
C GLU A 391 -4.49 -34.62 20.87
N GLU A 392 -5.78 -34.27 20.77
CA GLU A 392 -6.89 -35.11 21.24
C GLU A 392 -7.14 -36.34 20.36
N ASP A 393 -7.18 -36.18 19.03
CA ASP A 393 -7.38 -37.28 18.07
C ASP A 393 -6.45 -37.13 16.84
N PRO A 394 -5.22 -37.71 16.92
CA PRO A 394 -4.18 -37.58 15.89
C PRO A 394 -4.55 -38.09 14.50
N ASN A 395 -5.45 -39.07 14.42
CA ASN A 395 -5.81 -39.76 13.18
C ASN A 395 -7.11 -39.25 12.56
N SER A 396 -7.75 -38.27 13.19
CA SER A 396 -8.99 -37.71 12.69
C SER A 396 -8.77 -36.81 11.48
N ILE A 397 -9.62 -36.98 10.46
CA ILE A 397 -9.70 -36.03 9.34
C ILE A 397 -10.47 -34.75 9.72
N GLU A 398 -11.28 -34.83 10.77
CA GLU A 398 -12.23 -33.79 11.14
C GLU A 398 -11.58 -32.43 11.49
N PRO A 399 -10.42 -32.38 12.19
CA PRO A 399 -9.71 -31.13 12.46
C PRO A 399 -9.30 -30.39 11.18
N TYR A 400 -8.81 -31.13 10.18
CA TYR A 400 -8.43 -30.58 8.87
C TYR A 400 -9.65 -30.05 8.10
N HIS A 401 -10.79 -30.75 8.16
CA HIS A 401 -12.02 -30.33 7.49
C HIS A 401 -12.72 -29.14 8.16
N ARG A 402 -12.61 -28.99 9.48
CA ARG A 402 -13.22 -27.89 10.22
C ARG A 402 -12.39 -26.61 10.16
N PHE A 403 -11.10 -26.72 9.91
CA PHE A 403 -10.18 -25.58 9.83
C PHE A 403 -10.72 -24.48 8.89
N LEU A 404 -11.04 -23.31 9.45
CA LEU A 404 -11.56 -22.13 8.74
C LEU A 404 -12.79 -22.38 7.82
N LYS A 405 -13.58 -23.43 8.10
CA LYS A 405 -14.76 -23.82 7.28
C LYS A 405 -15.80 -22.70 7.17
N GLU A 406 -15.91 -21.84 8.17
CA GLU A 406 -16.85 -20.70 8.22
C GLU A 406 -16.59 -19.63 7.15
N TYR A 407 -15.35 -19.55 6.67
CA TYR A 407 -14.92 -18.61 5.63
C TYR A 407 -15.01 -19.21 4.21
N ARG A 408 -15.40 -20.49 4.08
CA ARG A 408 -15.70 -21.17 2.80
C ARG A 408 -14.65 -20.97 1.70
N ASN A 409 -13.37 -20.89 2.06
CA ASN A 409 -12.30 -20.76 1.08
C ASN A 409 -11.92 -22.15 0.50
N PRO A 410 -12.18 -22.43 -0.80
CA PRO A 410 -11.91 -23.74 -1.40
C PRO A 410 -10.41 -24.09 -1.43
N ASP A 411 -9.56 -23.07 -1.57
CA ASP A 411 -8.11 -23.21 -1.67
C ASP A 411 -7.53 -23.69 -0.33
N VAL A 412 -7.97 -23.07 0.78
CA VAL A 412 -7.65 -23.49 2.16
C VAL A 412 -8.12 -24.93 2.40
N GLN A 413 -9.38 -25.23 2.09
CA GLN A 413 -9.94 -26.56 2.31
C GLN A 413 -9.19 -27.64 1.53
N SER A 414 -8.77 -27.33 0.31
CA SER A 414 -8.00 -28.27 -0.49
C SER A 414 -6.57 -28.46 0.03
N ALA A 415 -5.93 -27.40 0.52
CA ALA A 415 -4.62 -27.49 1.16
C ALA A 415 -4.66 -28.36 2.42
N MET A 416 -5.67 -28.18 3.27
CA MET A 416 -5.85 -29.00 4.48
C MET A 416 -6.08 -30.48 4.16
N LYS A 417 -6.80 -30.79 3.09
CA LYS A 417 -6.96 -32.19 2.62
C LYS A 417 -5.64 -32.81 2.17
N MET A 418 -4.77 -32.04 1.50
CA MET A 418 -3.45 -32.53 1.11
C MET A 418 -2.54 -32.76 2.32
N LEU A 419 -2.57 -31.86 3.32
CA LEU A 419 -1.87 -32.06 4.60
C LEU A 419 -2.36 -33.31 5.34
N TYR A 420 -3.68 -33.56 5.35
CA TYR A 420 -4.22 -34.80 5.91
C TYR A 420 -3.74 -36.04 5.13
N ALA A 421 -3.79 -36.00 3.80
CA ALA A 421 -3.32 -37.11 2.97
C ALA A 421 -1.86 -37.48 3.27
N LEU A 422 -1.00 -36.46 3.40
CA LEU A 422 0.40 -36.60 3.84
C LEU A 422 0.51 -37.21 5.24
N SER A 423 -0.37 -36.83 6.18
CA SER A 423 -0.33 -37.35 7.55
C SER A 423 -0.77 -38.83 7.64
N SER A 424 -1.71 -39.24 6.79
CA SER A 424 -2.29 -40.58 6.81
C SER A 424 -1.43 -41.65 6.11
N GLY A 425 -0.29 -41.25 5.50
CA GLY A 425 0.63 -42.17 4.81
C GLY A 425 0.03 -42.87 3.57
N ASN A 426 -1.14 -42.42 3.12
CA ASN A 426 -1.99 -43.16 2.16
C ASN A 426 -1.68 -42.84 0.68
N ALA A 427 -0.58 -42.14 0.41
CA ALA A 427 -0.21 -41.68 -0.92
C ALA A 427 1.31 -41.80 -1.07
N GLY A 428 1.77 -42.37 -2.19
CA GLY A 428 3.12 -42.87 -2.46
C GLY A 428 4.32 -41.99 -2.05
N ASP A 429 5.09 -41.49 -3.01
CA ASP A 429 6.32 -40.73 -2.73
C ASP A 429 5.97 -39.40 -2.02
N VAL A 430 6.27 -39.33 -0.71
CA VAL A 430 6.00 -38.15 0.14
C VAL A 430 6.67 -36.91 -0.43
N THR A 431 7.86 -37.06 -1.00
CA THR A 431 8.63 -35.99 -1.64
C THR A 431 7.83 -35.34 -2.77
N ARG A 432 7.24 -36.16 -3.65
CA ARG A 432 6.45 -35.71 -4.80
C ARG A 432 5.17 -34.99 -4.38
N GLN A 433 4.55 -35.41 -3.28
CA GLN A 433 3.35 -34.73 -2.75
C GLN A 433 3.67 -33.41 -2.06
N VAL A 434 4.83 -33.30 -1.39
CA VAL A 434 5.33 -32.03 -0.88
C VAL A 434 5.61 -31.07 -2.03
N GLU A 435 6.19 -31.55 -3.14
CA GLU A 435 6.36 -30.75 -4.36
C GLU A 435 5.02 -30.29 -4.94
N GLU A 436 4.01 -31.17 -5.03
CA GLU A 436 2.66 -30.80 -5.50
C GLU A 436 1.98 -29.77 -4.58
N LEU A 437 2.16 -29.91 -3.25
CA LEU A 437 1.71 -28.93 -2.26
C LEU A 437 2.37 -27.57 -2.50
N ILE A 438 3.69 -27.55 -2.74
CA ILE A 438 4.46 -26.33 -3.02
C ILE A 438 3.98 -25.67 -4.31
N ASP A 439 3.79 -26.43 -5.38
CA ASP A 439 3.32 -25.90 -6.67
C ASP A 439 1.92 -25.29 -6.55
N ARG A 440 1.02 -25.98 -5.86
CA ARG A 440 -0.32 -25.45 -5.60
C ARG A 440 -0.29 -24.23 -4.68
N ASN A 441 0.60 -24.24 -3.69
CA ASN A 441 0.78 -23.09 -2.81
C ASN A 441 1.35 -21.87 -3.54
N ASN A 442 2.24 -22.06 -4.51
CA ASN A 442 2.73 -20.97 -5.36
C ASN A 442 1.58 -20.32 -6.16
N ALA A 443 0.61 -21.10 -6.64
CA ALA A 443 -0.58 -20.56 -7.30
C ALA A 443 -1.48 -19.76 -6.33
N MET A 444 -1.63 -20.24 -5.09
CA MET A 444 -2.36 -19.52 -4.03
C MET A 444 -1.62 -18.23 -3.61
N MET A 445 -0.29 -18.25 -3.52
CA MET A 445 0.54 -17.07 -3.26
C MET A 445 0.36 -16.02 -4.36
N ASP A 446 0.40 -16.42 -5.63
CA ASP A 446 0.20 -15.47 -6.74
C ASP A 446 -1.19 -14.80 -6.66
N LYS A 447 -2.23 -15.57 -6.33
CA LYS A 447 -3.58 -15.02 -6.11
C LYS A 447 -3.65 -14.06 -4.91
N SER A 448 -3.06 -14.44 -3.78
CA SER A 448 -2.97 -13.61 -2.56
C SER A 448 -2.29 -12.27 -2.86
N GLU A 449 -1.14 -12.32 -3.53
CA GLU A 449 -0.35 -11.14 -3.85
C GLU A 449 -1.09 -10.24 -4.85
N ARG A 450 -1.80 -10.80 -5.85
CA ARG A 450 -2.69 -10.01 -6.72
C ARG A 450 -3.79 -9.30 -5.94
N LEU A 451 -4.43 -9.97 -4.98
CA LEU A 451 -5.48 -9.36 -4.14
C LEU A 451 -4.93 -8.22 -3.28
N GLU A 452 -3.69 -8.33 -2.81
CA GLU A 452 -2.99 -7.28 -2.06
C GLU A 452 -2.62 -6.09 -2.95
N GLN A 453 -2.14 -6.37 -4.17
CA GLN A 453 -1.87 -5.35 -5.20
C GLN A 453 -3.14 -4.61 -5.59
N GLU A 454 -4.24 -5.32 -5.84
CA GLU A 454 -5.55 -4.74 -6.14
C GLU A 454 -6.04 -3.83 -5.02
N ASP A 455 -5.87 -4.22 -3.75
CA ASP A 455 -6.24 -3.39 -2.60
C ASP A 455 -5.45 -2.09 -2.54
N LYS A 456 -4.13 -2.18 -2.76
CA LYS A 456 -3.25 -1.02 -2.85
C LYS A 456 -3.72 -0.09 -3.96
N ILE A 457 -4.07 -0.62 -5.12
CA ILE A 457 -4.51 0.14 -6.30
C ILE A 457 -5.90 0.74 -6.15
N ALA A 458 -6.86 -0.03 -5.64
CA ALA A 458 -8.23 0.43 -5.42
C ALA A 458 -8.26 1.66 -4.50
N GLY A 459 -7.45 1.64 -3.43
CA GLY A 459 -7.28 2.78 -2.53
C GLY A 459 -6.66 4.02 -3.20
N MET A 460 -5.99 3.88 -4.35
CA MET A 460 -5.43 5.00 -5.12
C MET A 460 -6.37 5.48 -6.23
N LYS A 461 -7.15 4.58 -6.84
CA LYS A 461 -8.13 4.93 -7.89
C LYS A 461 -9.16 5.97 -7.42
N ILE A 462 -9.42 6.08 -6.11
CA ILE A 462 -10.24 7.15 -5.53
C ILE A 462 -9.74 8.56 -5.94
N TYR A 463 -8.42 8.76 -6.06
CA TYR A 463 -7.85 10.05 -6.46
C TYR A 463 -8.10 10.40 -7.93
N ILE A 464 -8.50 9.45 -8.78
CA ILE A 464 -8.91 9.71 -10.17
C ILE A 464 -10.31 10.35 -10.19
N LEU A 465 -11.16 10.03 -9.21
CA LEU A 465 -12.55 10.50 -9.13
C LEU A 465 -12.68 11.86 -8.43
N LEU A 466 -11.74 12.24 -7.55
CA LEU A 466 -11.82 13.50 -6.82
C LEU A 466 -11.82 14.75 -7.71
N PRO A 467 -11.01 14.85 -8.78
CA PRO A 467 -11.02 16.01 -9.68
C PRO A 467 -12.39 16.26 -10.33
N SER A 468 -13.09 15.20 -10.77
CA SER A 468 -14.41 15.37 -11.40
C SER A 468 -15.48 15.88 -10.42
N LEU A 469 -15.41 15.49 -9.14
CA LEU A 469 -16.27 16.04 -8.08
C LEU A 469 -15.99 17.52 -7.81
N LEU A 470 -14.73 17.95 -7.91
CA LEU A 470 -14.39 19.37 -7.79
C LEU A 470 -14.86 20.17 -9.01
N ALA A 471 -14.71 19.59 -10.20
CA ALA A 471 -15.18 20.18 -11.44
C ALA A 471 -16.70 20.43 -11.37
N SER A 472 -17.48 19.43 -10.97
CA SER A 472 -18.93 19.56 -10.86
C SER A 472 -19.33 20.64 -9.85
N LEU A 473 -18.66 20.71 -8.69
CA LEU A 473 -18.93 21.74 -7.70
C LEU A 473 -18.62 23.15 -8.21
N LYS A 474 -17.50 23.34 -8.92
CA LYS A 474 -17.17 24.64 -9.55
C LYS A 474 -18.19 25.02 -10.62
N LEU A 475 -18.55 24.08 -11.50
CA LEU A 475 -19.53 24.34 -12.55
C LEU A 475 -20.90 24.71 -11.98
N ILE A 476 -21.33 24.11 -10.87
CA ILE A 476 -22.57 24.50 -10.18
C ILE A 476 -22.50 25.96 -9.71
N VAL A 477 -21.35 26.38 -9.15
CA VAL A 477 -21.15 27.78 -8.73
C VAL A 477 -21.21 28.72 -9.93
N ASP A 478 -20.54 28.37 -11.04
CA ASP A 478 -20.54 29.18 -12.26
C ASP A 478 -21.93 29.32 -12.86
N MET A 479 -22.70 28.23 -12.92
CA MET A 479 -24.07 28.25 -13.42
C MET A 479 -25.02 29.03 -12.50
N ALA A 480 -24.85 28.93 -11.18
CA ALA A 480 -25.65 29.70 -10.23
C ALA A 480 -25.39 31.21 -10.36
N LEU A 481 -24.11 31.62 -10.49
CA LEU A 481 -23.74 33.01 -10.74
C LEU A 481 -24.29 33.51 -12.07
N LEU A 482 -24.20 32.68 -13.12
CA LEU A 482 -24.76 32.99 -14.44
C LEU A 482 -26.26 33.28 -14.33
N LEU A 483 -27.01 32.40 -13.65
CA LEU A 483 -28.44 32.59 -13.47
C LEU A 483 -28.75 33.90 -12.74
N VAL A 484 -27.97 34.25 -11.71
CA VAL A 484 -28.15 35.51 -10.98
C VAL A 484 -27.89 36.72 -11.87
N VAL A 485 -26.79 36.73 -12.62
CA VAL A 485 -26.45 37.83 -13.56
C VAL A 485 -27.50 37.94 -14.67
N PHE A 486 -27.95 36.80 -15.20
CA PHE A 486 -29.00 36.76 -16.22
C PHE A 486 -30.34 37.31 -15.71
N LEU A 487 -30.76 36.92 -14.50
CA LEU A 487 -31.97 37.45 -13.88
C LEU A 487 -31.86 38.97 -13.61
N GLN A 488 -30.70 39.44 -13.16
CA GLN A 488 -30.44 40.86 -12.96
C GLN A 488 -30.58 41.65 -14.26
N ASN A 489 -29.98 41.17 -15.35
CA ASN A 489 -30.09 41.82 -16.66
C ASN A 489 -31.53 41.83 -17.19
N LEU A 490 -32.31 40.77 -16.96
CA LEU A 490 -33.74 40.73 -17.31
C LEU A 490 -34.58 41.72 -16.50
N THR A 491 -34.29 41.91 -15.22
CA THR A 491 -35.04 42.86 -14.37
C THR A 491 -34.76 44.33 -14.65
N PHE A 492 -33.61 44.67 -15.26
CA PHE A 492 -33.29 46.03 -15.69
C PHE A 492 -33.75 46.35 -17.12
N GLY A 493 -34.19 45.34 -17.89
CA GLY A 493 -34.74 45.48 -19.23
C GLY A 493 -36.27 45.62 -19.30
N MET A 494 -36.96 45.56 -18.15
CA MET A 494 -38.35 46.01 -17.94
C MET A 494 -38.34 47.33 -17.18
#